data_AF-A0A6P8UP24-F1
#
_entry.id   AF-A0A6P8UP24-F1
#
_cell.length_a   1.000
_cell.length_b   1.000
_cell.length_c   1.000
_cell.angle_alpha   90.00
_cell.angle_beta   90.00
_cell.angle_gamma   90.00
#
_symmetry.space_group_name_H-M   'P 1'
#
loop_
_entity.id
_entity.type
_entity.pdbx_description
1 polymer ?
#
loop_
_entity_poly.entity_id
_entity_poly.type
_entity_poly.pdbx_seq_one_letter_code
_entity_poly.pdbx_strand_id
1 'polypeptide(L)'
;MAQKGVQLDRETFSCSICLDLLKDPVTTSCGHNYCMDCIKTHWDGEDEKEVYSCPQCRNSFTPRPVLLKNTMLAALVEKLKKTGLQAAPADHCYAGAEDVACDVCTGRKLRACKSCLQCLASYCDKHLQPHFDAATFKKHKLVEPSKKLQENICSRHGEVMKLFCRTDQQSICYLCSVDEHKGHDTVSAAAERTERQRELEGSRLNIQQRIQDGEKEVKLLQQEVEAVNGSADKAVEDSEKTFTELIRLMQRRSSDVKQQVRSQQKSEVSRVKELQKKLEQEISELKRRDAELKLLSHTEDHNQFLLSYPSLPALSEATHSSSINIRPLSYFEDLTAALSAVRDKLQDVLREEWTNASPTEVDVLLPAAEPTTRAGFLTYSQEVTLDPNTANTELLLSLGFSHGTTTVLF
;
A
#
# COMPACT_ATOMS: atom_id res chain seq x y z
N MET A 1 3.82 0.33 -37.70
CA MET A 1 4.54 1.58 -38.04
C MET A 1 5.91 1.51 -37.37
N ALA A 2 6.98 1.29 -38.14
CA ALA A 2 8.34 1.25 -37.59
C ALA A 2 8.79 2.68 -37.26
N GLN A 3 9.10 2.96 -35.99
CA GLN A 3 9.78 4.19 -35.61
C GLN A 3 11.18 4.18 -36.23
N LYS A 4 11.34 4.97 -37.30
CA LYS A 4 12.64 5.32 -37.87
C LYS A 4 13.35 6.16 -36.80
N GLY A 5 14.29 5.56 -36.07
CA GLY A 5 15.13 6.29 -35.13
C GLY A 5 15.89 7.36 -35.89
N VAL A 6 15.59 8.62 -35.65
CA VAL A 6 16.32 9.75 -36.26
C VAL A 6 17.71 9.76 -35.63
N GLN A 7 18.70 9.35 -36.40
CA GLN A 7 20.10 9.47 -36.03
C GLN A 7 20.42 10.97 -36.06
N LEU A 8 20.62 11.58 -34.88
CA LEU A 8 20.96 12.99 -34.76
C LEU A 8 22.39 13.19 -35.28
N ASP A 9 22.54 13.94 -36.36
CA ASP A 9 23.83 14.18 -37.02
C ASP A 9 24.68 15.20 -36.23
N ARG A 10 25.95 14.84 -35.95
CA ARG A 10 26.90 15.63 -35.14
C ARG A 10 27.23 16.97 -35.81
N GLU A 11 27.21 17.02 -37.13
CA GLU A 11 27.49 18.24 -37.90
C GLU A 11 26.41 19.30 -37.68
N THR A 12 25.16 18.90 -37.42
CA THR A 12 24.02 19.82 -37.20
C THR A 12 24.09 20.55 -35.85
N PHE A 13 24.85 20.03 -34.88
CA PHE A 13 24.96 20.58 -33.51
C PHE A 13 26.33 21.19 -33.18
N SER A 14 27.12 21.49 -34.22
CA SER A 14 28.46 22.05 -34.07
C SER A 14 28.46 23.58 -34.22
N CYS A 15 29.27 24.26 -33.43
CA CYS A 15 29.47 25.70 -33.52
C CYS A 15 30.36 26.03 -34.72
N SER A 16 29.94 26.94 -35.58
CA SER A 16 30.70 27.35 -36.77
C SER A 16 31.95 28.20 -36.47
N ILE A 17 32.14 28.68 -35.23
CA ILE A 17 33.34 29.41 -34.81
C ILE A 17 34.42 28.45 -34.33
N CYS A 18 34.11 27.62 -33.33
CA CYS A 18 35.10 26.70 -32.73
C CYS A 18 35.09 25.29 -33.35
N LEU A 19 34.13 24.99 -34.24
CA LEU A 19 33.93 23.71 -34.92
C LEU A 19 33.65 22.51 -33.99
N ASP A 20 33.38 22.79 -32.70
CA ASP A 20 33.03 21.80 -31.68
C ASP A 20 31.52 21.78 -31.39
N LEU A 21 31.05 20.72 -30.72
CA LEU A 21 29.67 20.66 -30.19
C LEU A 21 29.36 21.88 -29.33
N LEU A 22 28.18 22.45 -29.53
CA LEU A 22 27.75 23.67 -28.86
C LEU A 22 27.82 23.56 -27.33
N LYS A 23 28.62 24.41 -26.70
CA LYS A 23 28.67 24.62 -25.24
C LYS A 23 27.86 25.84 -24.88
N ASP A 24 26.88 25.67 -24.01
CA ASP A 24 25.88 26.70 -23.68
C ASP A 24 25.34 27.39 -24.93
N PRO A 25 24.65 26.63 -25.82
CA PRO A 25 24.22 27.13 -27.12
C PRO A 25 23.38 28.39 -26.98
N VAL A 26 23.64 29.35 -27.86
CA VAL A 26 22.83 30.55 -28.04
C VAL A 26 22.37 30.66 -29.48
N THR A 27 21.13 31.11 -29.66
CA THR A 27 20.53 31.32 -30.98
C THR A 27 20.46 32.82 -31.23
N THR A 28 21.17 33.29 -32.26
CA THR A 28 21.09 34.69 -32.71
C THR A 28 19.73 34.95 -33.37
N SER A 29 19.31 36.21 -33.50
CA SER A 29 18.02 36.56 -34.13
C SER A 29 17.93 36.18 -35.61
N CYS A 30 19.06 35.90 -36.28
CA CYS A 30 19.08 35.33 -37.63
C CYS A 30 18.95 33.79 -37.67
N GLY A 31 18.79 33.13 -36.51
CA GLY A 31 18.57 31.68 -36.40
C GLY A 31 19.84 30.82 -36.31
N HIS A 32 21.03 31.39 -36.47
CA HIS A 32 22.29 30.67 -36.32
C HIS A 32 22.68 30.45 -34.86
N ASN A 33 23.32 29.32 -34.60
CA ASN A 33 23.62 28.82 -33.26
C ASN A 33 25.13 28.76 -33.00
N TYR A 34 25.54 29.26 -31.83
CA TYR A 34 26.95 29.32 -31.44
C TYR A 34 27.12 28.93 -29.97
N CYS A 35 28.33 28.62 -29.55
CA CYS A 35 28.65 28.61 -28.12
C CYS A 35 28.55 30.04 -27.59
N MET A 36 27.98 30.21 -26.40
CA MET A 36 27.87 31.52 -25.73
C MET A 36 29.19 32.30 -25.78
N ASP A 37 30.29 31.67 -25.35
CA ASP A 37 31.60 32.31 -25.29
C ASP A 37 32.18 32.65 -26.67
N CYS A 38 31.90 31.81 -27.68
CA CYS A 38 32.43 32.00 -29.03
C CYS A 38 31.80 33.24 -29.69
N ILE A 39 30.48 33.38 -29.62
CA ILE A 39 29.81 34.55 -30.20
C ILE A 39 30.07 35.82 -29.37
N LYS A 40 30.20 35.68 -28.04
CA LYS A 40 30.56 36.80 -27.17
C LYS A 40 31.94 37.36 -27.54
N THR A 41 32.94 36.48 -27.68
CA THR A 41 34.31 36.86 -28.08
C THR A 41 34.34 37.49 -29.48
N HIS A 42 33.54 36.97 -30.41
CA HIS A 42 33.43 37.56 -31.75
C HIS A 42 32.90 39.00 -31.70
N TRP A 43 31.83 39.23 -30.93
CA TRP A 43 31.23 40.56 -30.76
C TRP A 43 32.08 41.51 -29.91
N ASP A 44 32.83 41.01 -28.92
CA ASP A 44 33.77 41.84 -28.14
C ASP A 44 34.85 42.45 -29.05
N GLY A 45 35.25 41.76 -30.13
CA GLY A 45 36.15 42.30 -31.15
C GLY A 45 35.51 43.31 -32.12
N GLU A 46 34.18 43.46 -32.10
CA GLU A 46 33.42 44.40 -32.92
C GLU A 46 32.87 45.59 -32.10
N ASP A 47 33.12 45.64 -30.78
CA ASP A 47 32.61 46.69 -29.88
C ASP A 47 33.02 48.11 -30.35
N GLU A 48 34.20 48.29 -30.96
CA GLU A 48 34.66 49.59 -31.50
C GLU A 48 33.85 50.09 -32.71
N LYS A 49 33.15 49.19 -33.42
CA LYS A 49 32.37 49.53 -34.62
C LYS A 49 30.89 49.78 -34.33
N GLU A 50 30.44 49.54 -33.10
CA GLU A 50 29.04 49.59 -32.63
C GLU A 50 28.01 48.78 -33.45
N VAL A 51 28.47 47.97 -34.41
CA VAL A 51 27.65 47.13 -35.30
C VAL A 51 28.14 45.69 -35.18
N TYR A 52 27.27 44.81 -34.70
CA TYR A 52 27.61 43.41 -34.43
C TYR A 52 27.09 42.52 -35.54
N SER A 53 27.90 41.60 -36.04
CA SER A 53 27.54 40.76 -37.17
C SER A 53 27.43 39.27 -36.82
N CYS A 54 26.61 38.55 -37.58
CA CYS A 54 26.56 37.10 -37.51
C CYS A 54 27.74 36.49 -38.29
N PRO A 55 28.59 35.64 -37.70
CA PRO A 55 29.73 35.03 -38.38
C PRO A 55 29.37 34.26 -39.67
N GLN A 56 28.19 33.63 -39.71
CA GLN A 56 27.77 32.80 -40.84
C GLN A 56 27.08 33.57 -41.97
N CYS A 57 26.10 34.42 -41.65
CA CYS A 57 25.29 35.10 -42.67
C CYS A 57 25.54 36.61 -42.76
N ARG A 58 26.41 37.15 -41.91
CA ARG A 58 26.78 38.58 -41.86
C ARG A 58 25.62 39.53 -41.59
N ASN A 59 24.47 39.02 -41.12
CA ASN A 59 23.37 39.87 -40.68
C ASN A 59 23.83 40.74 -39.51
N SER A 60 23.54 42.04 -39.59
CA SER A 60 24.01 43.05 -38.62
C SER A 60 22.97 43.34 -37.55
N PHE A 61 23.43 43.66 -36.33
CA PHE A 61 22.59 43.92 -35.16
C PHE A 61 23.04 45.22 -34.47
N THR A 62 22.09 46.10 -34.19
CA THR A 62 22.27 47.35 -33.42
C THR A 62 20.99 47.61 -32.63
N PRO A 63 21.00 47.68 -31.28
CA PRO A 63 22.15 47.54 -30.37
C PRO A 63 22.63 46.09 -30.22
N ARG A 64 23.71 45.89 -29.43
CA ARG A 64 24.28 44.56 -29.14
C ARG A 64 23.21 43.58 -28.63
N PRO A 65 23.02 42.40 -29.26
CA PRO A 65 22.01 41.46 -28.80
C PRO A 65 22.33 40.89 -27.41
N VAL A 66 21.30 40.75 -26.58
CA VAL A 66 21.40 40.04 -25.30
C VAL A 66 21.45 38.53 -25.59
N LEU A 67 22.48 37.86 -25.10
CA LEU A 67 22.65 36.42 -25.28
C LEU A 67 21.97 35.65 -24.15
N LEU A 68 21.02 34.80 -24.50
CA LEU A 68 20.38 33.86 -23.59
C LEU A 68 20.64 32.43 -24.05
N LYS A 69 20.94 31.55 -23.09
CA LYS A 69 21.13 30.13 -23.36
C LYS A 69 19.85 29.51 -23.92
N ASN A 70 19.96 28.88 -25.08
CA ASN A 70 18.90 28.07 -25.66
C ASN A 70 18.82 26.74 -24.91
N THR A 71 17.87 26.64 -23.98
CA THR A 71 17.69 25.46 -23.12
C THR A 71 17.30 24.21 -23.91
N MET A 72 16.53 24.34 -25.00
CA MET A 72 16.16 23.22 -25.86
C MET A 72 17.36 22.67 -26.61
N LEU A 73 18.16 23.55 -27.22
CA LEU A 73 19.36 23.12 -27.96
C LEU A 73 20.40 22.54 -27.00
N ALA A 74 20.54 23.10 -25.79
CA ALA A 74 21.38 22.52 -24.74
C ALA A 74 20.92 21.11 -24.36
N ALA A 75 19.61 20.88 -24.17
CA ALA A 75 19.07 19.56 -23.86
C ALA A 75 19.30 18.55 -24.99
N LEU A 76 19.18 18.98 -26.26
CA LEU A 76 19.45 18.14 -27.43
C LEU A 76 20.94 17.79 -27.55
N VAL A 77 21.84 18.75 -27.34
CA VAL A 77 23.29 18.51 -27.32
C VAL A 77 23.66 17.57 -26.17
N GLU A 78 23.06 17.73 -24.98
CA GLU A 78 23.27 16.80 -23.86
C GLU A 78 22.70 15.41 -24.12
N LYS A 79 21.56 15.31 -24.81
CA LYS A 79 21.03 14.01 -25.25
C LYS A 79 21.94 13.38 -26.29
N LEU A 80 22.44 14.16 -27.26
CA LEU A 80 23.41 13.73 -28.26
C LEU A 80 24.72 13.29 -27.61
N LYS A 81 25.21 14.02 -26.61
CA LYS A 81 26.34 13.60 -25.79
C LYS A 81 26.00 12.30 -25.09
N LYS A 82 24.86 12.12 -24.42
CA LYS A 82 24.53 10.85 -23.75
C LYS A 82 24.37 9.67 -24.72
N THR A 83 23.82 9.88 -25.91
CA THR A 83 23.73 8.84 -26.96
C THR A 83 25.04 8.64 -27.72
N GLY A 84 25.93 9.64 -27.75
CA GLY A 84 27.23 9.65 -28.40
C GLY A 84 28.41 9.41 -27.45
N LEU A 85 28.20 9.41 -26.13
CA LEU A 85 29.15 9.09 -25.05
C LEU A 85 29.22 7.58 -24.80
N GLN A 86 28.68 6.77 -25.72
CA GLN A 86 29.26 5.47 -26.03
C GLN A 86 30.42 5.55 -27.04
N ALA A 87 30.93 6.75 -27.35
CA ALA A 87 32.26 6.95 -27.90
C ALA A 87 33.19 7.38 -26.77
N ALA A 88 33.67 6.39 -26.03
CA ALA A 88 34.74 6.56 -25.06
C ALA A 88 36.11 6.64 -25.78
N PRO A 89 37.20 7.04 -25.09
CA PRO A 89 38.49 7.45 -25.69
C PRO A 89 39.13 6.37 -26.57
N ALA A 90 40.12 6.74 -27.38
CA ALA A 90 40.86 5.90 -28.32
C ALA A 90 41.54 4.62 -27.74
N ASP A 91 41.23 4.23 -26.50
CA ASP A 91 41.67 3.01 -25.81
C ASP A 91 40.64 1.85 -25.90
N HIS A 92 39.43 2.09 -26.42
CA HIS A 92 38.37 1.06 -26.55
C HIS A 92 38.50 0.13 -27.76
N CYS A 93 39.59 0.19 -28.50
CA CYS A 93 39.79 -0.75 -29.58
C CYS A 93 40.22 -2.14 -29.06
N TYR A 94 40.63 -2.28 -27.80
CA TYR A 94 41.03 -3.56 -27.20
C TYR A 94 39.84 -4.32 -26.60
N ALA A 95 39.85 -5.64 -26.74
CA ALA A 95 38.80 -6.49 -26.19
C ALA A 95 38.93 -6.58 -24.65
N GLY A 96 37.88 -6.16 -23.93
CA GLY A 96 37.73 -6.39 -22.49
C GLY A 96 37.29 -7.81 -22.15
N ALA A 97 37.09 -8.12 -20.87
CA ALA A 97 36.71 -9.46 -20.40
C ALA A 97 35.36 -9.94 -20.98
N GLU A 98 34.44 -9.01 -21.24
CA GLU A 98 33.11 -9.31 -21.79
C GLU A 98 33.05 -9.27 -23.33
N ASP A 99 34.07 -8.70 -23.97
CA ASP A 99 34.11 -8.54 -25.42
C ASP A 99 34.56 -9.82 -26.15
N VAL A 100 34.18 -9.92 -27.43
CA VAL A 100 34.75 -10.91 -28.35
C VAL A 100 36.03 -10.33 -28.93
N ALA A 101 37.15 -11.04 -28.78
CA ALA A 101 38.44 -10.60 -29.30
C ALA A 101 38.59 -10.93 -30.79
N CYS A 102 39.35 -10.12 -31.53
CA CYS A 102 39.71 -10.42 -32.90
C CYS A 102 40.71 -11.58 -32.96
N ASP A 103 40.41 -12.58 -33.78
CA ASP A 103 41.20 -13.80 -33.90
C ASP A 103 42.50 -13.62 -34.70
N VAL A 104 42.57 -12.56 -35.51
CA VAL A 104 43.72 -12.28 -36.39
C VAL A 104 44.75 -11.34 -35.76
N CYS A 105 44.35 -10.53 -34.76
CA CYS A 105 45.27 -9.61 -34.08
C CYS A 105 46.42 -10.36 -33.41
N THR A 106 47.65 -9.95 -33.73
CA THR A 106 48.86 -10.38 -33.03
C THR A 106 49.10 -9.49 -31.79
N GLY A 107 49.45 -10.10 -30.66
CA GLY A 107 49.64 -9.38 -29.38
C GLY A 107 48.33 -9.04 -28.66
N ARG A 108 48.18 -7.80 -28.18
CA ARG A 108 46.96 -7.35 -27.47
C ARG A 108 45.80 -7.28 -28.48
N LYS A 109 44.81 -8.16 -28.31
CA LYS A 109 43.71 -8.33 -29.28
C LYS A 109 42.72 -7.18 -29.25
N LEU A 110 42.35 -6.71 -30.45
CA LEU A 110 41.31 -5.71 -30.61
C LEU A 110 39.91 -6.33 -30.43
N ARG A 111 38.92 -5.54 -30.02
CA ARG A 111 37.51 -5.96 -29.99
C ARG A 111 37.06 -6.29 -31.42
N ALA A 112 36.41 -7.43 -31.58
CA ALA A 112 35.80 -7.81 -32.84
C ALA A 112 34.55 -6.95 -33.09
N CYS A 113 34.36 -6.53 -34.33
CA CYS A 113 33.19 -5.80 -34.80
C CYS A 113 32.20 -6.71 -35.52
N LYS A 114 32.68 -7.79 -36.17
CA LYS A 114 31.88 -8.84 -36.78
C LYS A 114 32.55 -10.21 -36.67
N SER A 115 31.75 -11.26 -36.66
CA SER A 115 32.19 -12.63 -36.89
C SER A 115 31.77 -13.10 -38.28
N CYS A 116 32.64 -13.84 -38.95
CA CYS A 116 32.33 -14.45 -40.24
C CYS A 116 31.93 -15.92 -40.05
N LEU A 117 30.74 -16.29 -40.52
CA LEU A 117 30.23 -17.66 -40.40
C LEU A 117 30.93 -18.67 -41.31
N GLN A 118 31.69 -18.20 -42.31
CA GLN A 118 32.46 -19.04 -43.22
C GLN A 118 33.92 -19.18 -42.77
N CYS A 119 34.54 -18.09 -42.30
CA CYS A 119 35.91 -18.14 -41.78
C CYS A 119 35.98 -18.63 -40.33
N LEU A 120 34.84 -18.64 -39.62
CA LEU A 120 34.75 -19.06 -38.21
C LEU A 120 35.67 -18.27 -37.29
N ALA A 121 35.83 -17.00 -37.65
CA ALA A 121 36.69 -16.07 -36.96
C ALA A 121 35.98 -14.73 -36.76
N SER A 122 36.38 -14.05 -35.71
CA SER A 122 35.92 -12.73 -35.31
C SER A 122 36.99 -11.69 -35.67
N TYR A 123 36.57 -10.59 -36.28
CA TYR A 123 37.45 -9.60 -36.87
C TYR A 123 37.21 -8.23 -36.26
N CYS A 124 38.27 -7.52 -35.90
CA CYS A 124 38.20 -6.07 -35.68
C CYS A 124 38.07 -5.35 -37.03
N ASP A 125 37.73 -4.06 -37.02
CA ASP A 125 37.45 -3.31 -38.26
C ASP A 125 38.57 -3.40 -39.30
N LYS A 126 39.84 -3.40 -38.83
CA LYS A 126 41.03 -3.54 -39.70
C LYS A 126 41.08 -4.90 -40.39
N HIS A 127 40.91 -5.98 -39.64
CA HIS A 127 40.98 -7.34 -40.19
C HIS A 127 39.68 -7.77 -40.89
N LEU A 128 38.61 -6.99 -40.76
CA LEU A 128 37.38 -7.20 -41.48
C LEU A 128 37.44 -6.65 -42.92
N GLN A 129 38.26 -5.62 -43.20
CA GLN A 129 38.36 -4.98 -44.52
C GLN A 129 38.46 -5.95 -45.72
N PRO A 130 39.27 -7.03 -45.67
CA PRO A 130 39.35 -7.98 -46.78
C PRO A 130 38.01 -8.63 -47.16
N HIS A 131 37.03 -8.71 -46.23
CA HIS A 131 35.69 -9.21 -46.52
C HIS A 131 34.87 -8.27 -47.41
N PHE A 132 35.22 -6.99 -47.46
CA PHE A 132 34.58 -6.00 -48.32
C PHE A 132 35.36 -5.79 -49.63
N ASP A 133 36.69 -5.80 -49.56
CA ASP A 133 37.54 -5.44 -50.70
C ASP A 133 37.76 -6.62 -51.66
N ALA A 134 37.96 -7.83 -51.15
CA ALA A 134 38.25 -8.99 -51.97
C ALA A 134 36.98 -9.67 -52.49
N ALA A 135 36.88 -9.84 -53.82
CA ALA A 135 35.72 -10.46 -54.46
C ALA A 135 35.40 -11.88 -53.96
N THR A 136 36.42 -12.63 -53.50
CA THR A 136 36.27 -13.98 -52.93
C THR A 136 35.51 -13.96 -51.60
N PHE A 137 35.70 -12.93 -50.77
CA PHE A 137 35.13 -12.85 -49.43
C PHE A 137 33.80 -12.07 -49.37
N LYS A 138 33.42 -11.36 -50.43
CA LYS A 138 32.13 -10.64 -50.51
C LYS A 138 30.89 -11.51 -50.28
N LYS A 139 30.99 -12.83 -50.50
CA LYS A 139 29.89 -13.79 -50.29
C LYS A 139 29.80 -14.31 -48.85
N HIS A 140 30.78 -13.99 -48.01
CA HIS A 140 30.79 -14.42 -46.63
C HIS A 140 29.73 -13.67 -45.82
N LYS A 141 29.06 -14.36 -44.90
CA LYS A 141 28.02 -13.79 -44.06
C LYS A 141 28.65 -13.33 -42.75
N LEU A 142 28.61 -12.02 -42.55
CA LEU A 142 29.04 -11.35 -41.33
C LEU A 142 27.87 -11.20 -40.36
N VAL A 143 28.09 -11.54 -39.10
CA VAL A 143 27.12 -11.43 -38.00
C VAL A 143 27.74 -10.69 -36.82
N GLU A 144 26.91 -10.34 -35.83
CA GLU A 144 27.43 -9.79 -34.58
C GLU A 144 28.45 -10.73 -33.93
N PRO A 145 29.52 -10.19 -33.33
CA PRO A 145 30.53 -11.00 -32.68
C PRO A 145 29.92 -11.91 -31.61
N SER A 146 30.28 -13.19 -31.63
CA SER A 146 29.85 -14.15 -30.61
C SER A 146 31.04 -14.92 -30.05
N LYS A 147 31.17 -14.98 -28.72
CA LYS A 147 32.15 -15.83 -28.03
C LYS A 147 31.96 -17.31 -28.33
N LYS A 148 30.73 -17.67 -28.73
CA LYS A 148 30.27 -19.04 -28.97
C LYS A 148 30.23 -19.37 -30.45
N LEU A 149 31.00 -18.65 -31.29
CA LEU A 149 31.01 -18.89 -32.73
C LEU A 149 31.41 -20.34 -33.06
N GLN A 150 32.40 -20.88 -32.34
CA GLN A 150 32.88 -22.25 -32.46
C GLN A 150 31.84 -23.31 -32.00
N GLU A 151 30.90 -22.94 -31.11
CA GLU A 151 29.81 -23.84 -30.71
C GLU A 151 28.82 -24.12 -31.86
N ASN A 152 28.91 -23.38 -32.98
CA ASN A 152 28.09 -23.62 -34.18
C ASN A 152 28.74 -24.59 -35.16
N ILE A 153 29.90 -25.17 -34.83
CA ILE A 153 30.61 -26.14 -35.67
C ILE A 153 30.41 -27.54 -35.13
N CYS A 154 30.09 -28.46 -36.04
CA CYS A 154 30.03 -29.87 -35.71
C CYS A 154 31.44 -30.35 -35.34
N SER A 155 31.62 -30.78 -34.09
CA SER A 155 32.90 -31.29 -33.58
C SER A 155 33.43 -32.50 -34.36
N ARG A 156 32.53 -33.32 -34.94
CA ARG A 156 32.89 -34.52 -35.72
C ARG A 156 33.33 -34.20 -37.14
N HIS A 157 32.66 -33.24 -37.78
CA HIS A 157 32.77 -33.01 -39.23
C HIS A 157 33.44 -31.68 -39.60
N GLY A 158 33.67 -30.78 -38.65
CA GLY A 158 34.22 -29.45 -38.91
C GLY A 158 33.28 -28.53 -39.71
N GLU A 159 32.04 -28.97 -39.95
CA GLU A 159 31.05 -28.25 -40.76
C GLU A 159 30.09 -27.43 -39.90
N VAL A 160 29.62 -26.31 -40.44
CA VAL A 160 28.66 -25.44 -39.75
C VAL A 160 27.34 -26.19 -39.54
N MET A 161 26.85 -26.17 -38.31
CA MET A 161 25.56 -26.75 -37.95
C MET A 161 24.44 -25.82 -38.42
N LYS A 162 23.81 -26.20 -39.54
CA LYS A 162 22.73 -25.44 -40.19
C LYS A 162 21.38 -26.15 -40.10
N LEU A 163 21.36 -27.37 -39.57
CA LEU A 163 20.17 -28.20 -39.41
C LEU A 163 19.88 -28.37 -37.91
N PHE A 164 18.64 -28.69 -37.60
CA PHE A 164 18.20 -29.04 -36.25
C PHE A 164 17.45 -30.36 -36.31
N CYS A 165 17.90 -31.33 -35.51
CA CYS A 165 17.21 -32.60 -35.32
C CYS A 165 16.19 -32.43 -34.20
N ARG A 166 14.89 -32.55 -34.52
CA ARG A 166 13.79 -32.46 -33.54
C ARG A 166 13.69 -33.69 -32.67
N THR A 167 14.05 -34.86 -33.21
CA THR A 167 14.07 -36.12 -32.46
C THR A 167 15.05 -36.04 -31.29
N ASP A 168 16.25 -35.51 -31.53
CA ASP A 168 17.32 -35.44 -30.53
C ASP A 168 17.48 -34.03 -29.90
N GLN A 169 16.68 -33.06 -30.31
CA GLN A 169 16.69 -31.67 -29.85
C GLN A 169 18.08 -30.99 -29.91
N GLN A 170 18.80 -31.18 -31.02
CA GLN A 170 20.15 -30.65 -31.19
C GLN A 170 20.41 -30.07 -32.58
N SER A 171 21.30 -29.08 -32.63
CA SER A 171 21.81 -28.55 -33.88
C SER A 171 22.86 -29.48 -34.46
N ILE A 172 22.77 -29.77 -35.77
CA ILE A 172 23.64 -30.71 -36.47
C ILE A 172 24.11 -30.14 -37.82
N CYS A 173 25.19 -30.68 -38.38
CA CYS A 173 25.62 -30.37 -39.75
C CYS A 173 24.96 -31.31 -40.78
N TYR A 174 25.15 -31.03 -42.07
CA TYR A 174 24.57 -31.85 -43.15
C TYR A 174 25.05 -33.31 -43.12
N LEU A 175 26.34 -33.54 -42.86
CA LEU A 175 26.92 -34.89 -42.77
C LEU A 175 26.30 -35.71 -41.63
N CYS A 176 26.09 -35.11 -40.45
CA CYS A 176 25.36 -35.73 -39.35
C CYS A 176 23.95 -36.19 -39.75
N SER A 177 23.24 -35.46 -40.61
CA SER A 177 21.87 -35.80 -41.02
C SER A 177 21.78 -37.04 -41.92
N VAL A 178 22.86 -37.38 -42.63
CA VAL A 178 22.90 -38.54 -43.54
C VAL A 178 23.57 -39.77 -42.91
N ASP A 179 24.30 -39.58 -41.81
CA ASP A 179 24.97 -40.64 -41.04
C ASP A 179 24.21 -40.96 -39.75
N GLU A 180 24.58 -40.33 -38.63
CA GLU A 180 24.10 -40.66 -37.28
C GLU A 180 22.62 -40.35 -37.08
N HIS A 181 22.12 -39.25 -37.66
CA HIS A 181 20.72 -38.82 -37.57
C HIS A 181 19.89 -39.26 -38.78
N LYS A 182 20.34 -40.30 -39.49
CA LYS A 182 19.66 -40.78 -40.68
C LYS A 182 18.26 -41.29 -40.33
N GLY A 183 17.25 -40.65 -40.91
CA GLY A 183 15.83 -40.99 -40.67
C GLY A 183 15.19 -40.25 -39.50
N HIS A 184 15.92 -39.38 -38.79
CA HIS A 184 15.35 -38.51 -37.77
C HIS A 184 14.66 -37.29 -38.40
N ASP A 185 13.68 -36.71 -37.69
CA ASP A 185 13.03 -35.48 -38.12
C ASP A 185 14.01 -34.31 -38.05
N THR A 186 14.48 -33.88 -39.22
CA THR A 186 15.52 -32.88 -39.36
C THR A 186 15.01 -31.73 -40.22
N VAL A 187 15.09 -30.53 -39.68
CA VAL A 187 14.70 -29.29 -40.35
C VAL A 187 15.87 -28.33 -40.42
N SER A 188 15.75 -27.25 -41.21
CA SER A 188 16.75 -26.18 -41.15
C SER A 188 16.69 -25.47 -39.78
N ALA A 189 17.84 -25.11 -39.22
CA ALA A 189 17.89 -24.37 -37.95
C ALA A 189 17.15 -23.02 -38.02
N ALA A 190 17.09 -22.41 -39.21
CA ALA A 190 16.33 -21.18 -39.43
C ALA A 190 14.81 -21.39 -39.34
N ALA A 191 14.30 -22.51 -39.87
CA ALA A 191 12.89 -22.86 -39.79
C ALA A 191 12.49 -23.19 -38.35
N GLU A 192 13.26 -24.04 -37.66
CA GLU A 192 13.01 -24.38 -36.25
C GLU A 192 13.01 -23.14 -35.35
N ARG A 193 14.01 -22.26 -35.53
CA ARG A 193 14.06 -20.98 -34.80
C ARG A 193 12.79 -20.17 -34.98
N THR A 194 12.24 -20.12 -36.20
CA THR A 194 11.03 -19.35 -36.49
C THR A 194 9.80 -19.94 -35.80
N GLU A 195 9.73 -21.27 -35.68
CA GLU A 195 8.66 -21.94 -34.92
C GLU A 195 8.79 -21.70 -33.42
N ARG A 196 9.96 -21.96 -32.84
CA ARG A 196 10.23 -21.72 -31.40
C ARG A 196 10.07 -20.26 -31.01
N GLN A 197 10.42 -19.34 -31.89
CA GLN A 197 10.21 -17.91 -31.67
C GLN A 197 8.71 -17.57 -31.55
N ARG A 198 7.85 -18.18 -32.37
CA ARG A 198 6.38 -18.00 -32.29
C ARG A 198 5.81 -18.59 -31.00
N GLU A 199 6.23 -19.78 -30.60
CA GLU A 199 5.83 -20.40 -29.32
C GLU A 199 6.22 -19.54 -28.12
N LEU A 200 7.45 -19.01 -28.14
CA LEU A 200 7.96 -18.12 -27.10
C LEU A 200 7.15 -16.82 -27.03
N GLU A 201 6.79 -16.24 -28.18
CA GLU A 201 5.95 -15.04 -28.23
C GLU A 201 4.54 -15.30 -27.68
N GLY A 202 3.94 -16.45 -28.00
CA GLY A 202 2.65 -16.86 -27.41
C GLY A 202 2.72 -17.02 -25.89
N SER A 203 3.76 -17.69 -25.39
CA SER A 203 4.00 -17.88 -23.95
C SER A 203 4.22 -16.54 -23.25
N ARG A 204 4.97 -15.62 -23.87
CA ARG A 204 5.21 -14.27 -23.34
C ARG A 204 3.91 -13.49 -23.23
N LEU A 205 3.03 -13.55 -24.22
CA LEU A 205 1.72 -12.89 -24.16
C LEU A 205 0.84 -13.48 -23.05
N ASN A 206 0.85 -14.80 -22.85
CA ASN A 206 0.12 -15.44 -21.75
C ASN A 206 0.60 -14.96 -20.37
N ILE A 207 1.92 -14.87 -20.17
CA ILE A 207 2.51 -14.35 -18.92
C ILE A 207 2.11 -12.88 -18.72
N GLN A 208 2.18 -12.06 -19.78
CA GLN A 208 1.77 -10.66 -19.70
C GLN A 208 0.30 -10.50 -19.31
N GLN A 209 -0.58 -11.35 -19.85
CA GLN A 209 -1.99 -11.36 -19.48
C GLN A 209 -2.18 -11.71 -18.00
N ARG A 210 -1.53 -12.78 -17.53
CA ARG A 210 -1.60 -13.19 -16.12
C ARG A 210 -1.05 -12.13 -15.16
N ILE A 211 0.00 -11.41 -15.55
CA ILE A 211 0.52 -10.28 -14.77
C ILE A 211 -0.55 -9.19 -14.67
N GLN A 212 -1.17 -8.79 -15.79
CA GLN A 212 -2.22 -7.77 -15.77
C GLN A 212 -3.43 -8.17 -14.94
N ASP A 213 -3.85 -9.43 -15.01
CA ASP A 213 -4.99 -9.91 -14.23
C ASP A 213 -4.65 -10.00 -12.74
N GLY A 214 -3.44 -10.47 -12.39
CA GLY A 214 -2.95 -10.44 -11.01
C GLY A 214 -2.82 -9.02 -10.46
N GLU A 215 -2.36 -8.05 -11.25
CA GLU A 215 -2.31 -6.62 -10.86
C GLU A 215 -3.71 -6.05 -10.56
N LYS A 216 -4.74 -6.48 -11.31
CA LYS A 216 -6.14 -6.09 -11.02
C LYS A 216 -6.65 -6.72 -9.73
N GLU A 217 -6.37 -8.01 -9.51
CA GLU A 217 -6.76 -8.72 -8.28
C GLU A 217 -6.11 -8.10 -7.05
N VAL A 218 -4.82 -7.78 -7.10
CA VAL A 218 -4.12 -7.07 -6.01
C VAL A 218 -4.78 -5.73 -5.71
N LYS A 219 -5.20 -5.00 -6.74
CA LYS A 219 -5.91 -3.72 -6.54
C LYS A 219 -7.27 -3.90 -5.87
N LEU A 220 -8.02 -4.96 -6.21
CA LEU A 220 -9.29 -5.28 -5.54
C LEU A 220 -9.06 -5.65 -4.07
N LEU A 221 -8.05 -6.47 -3.77
CA LEU A 221 -7.71 -6.82 -2.39
C LEU A 221 -7.29 -5.58 -1.57
N GLN A 222 -6.57 -4.65 -2.18
CA GLN A 222 -6.21 -3.39 -1.52
C GLN A 222 -7.46 -2.56 -1.17
N GLN A 223 -8.45 -2.51 -2.07
CA GLN A 223 -9.74 -1.84 -1.79
C GLN A 223 -10.53 -2.54 -0.68
N GLU A 224 -10.51 -3.88 -0.64
CA GLU A 224 -11.16 -4.64 0.43
C GLU A 224 -10.51 -4.37 1.79
N VAL A 225 -9.18 -4.31 1.86
CA VAL A 225 -8.46 -3.94 3.09
C VAL A 225 -8.85 -2.53 3.55
N GLU A 226 -8.95 -1.56 2.63
CA GLU A 226 -9.41 -0.21 2.95
C GLU A 226 -10.87 -0.21 3.45
N ALA A 227 -11.74 -1.02 2.86
CA ALA A 227 -13.14 -1.15 3.27
C ALA A 227 -13.27 -1.79 4.67
N VAL A 228 -12.50 -2.85 4.95
CA VAL A 228 -12.47 -3.50 6.28
C VAL A 228 -11.99 -2.53 7.34
N ASN A 229 -10.89 -1.81 7.09
CA ASN A 229 -10.37 -0.81 8.03
C ASN A 229 -11.39 0.32 8.26
N GLY A 230 -11.98 0.86 7.19
CA GLY A 230 -12.99 1.90 7.30
C GLY A 230 -14.25 1.45 8.05
N SER A 231 -14.67 0.20 7.84
CA SER A 231 -15.79 -0.41 8.56
C SER A 231 -15.48 -0.58 10.06
N ALA A 232 -14.27 -1.06 10.38
CA ALA A 232 -13.83 -1.22 11.77
C ALA A 232 -13.75 0.14 12.50
N ASP A 233 -13.14 1.14 11.88
CA ASP A 233 -13.07 2.50 12.43
C ASP A 233 -14.47 3.08 12.66
N LYS A 234 -15.39 2.86 11.72
CA LYS A 234 -16.78 3.32 11.85
C LYS A 234 -17.50 2.62 13.00
N ALA A 235 -17.33 1.31 13.15
CA ALA A 235 -17.91 0.55 14.25
C ALA A 235 -17.38 1.01 15.61
N VAL A 236 -16.09 1.35 15.70
CA VAL A 236 -15.49 1.93 16.90
C VAL A 236 -16.10 3.30 17.20
N GLU A 237 -16.17 4.20 16.22
CA GLU A 237 -16.76 5.54 16.38
C GLU A 237 -18.22 5.48 16.87
N ASP A 238 -19.03 4.63 16.23
CA ASP A 238 -20.45 4.45 16.58
C ASP A 238 -20.61 3.83 17.98
N SER A 239 -19.71 2.92 18.37
CA SER A 239 -19.65 2.35 19.72
C SER A 239 -19.29 3.40 20.77
N GLU A 240 -18.23 4.19 20.53
CA GLU A 240 -17.80 5.28 21.42
C GLU A 240 -18.89 6.33 21.61
N LYS A 241 -19.61 6.68 20.54
CA LYS A 241 -20.76 7.57 20.60
C LYS A 241 -21.87 7.00 21.48
N THR A 242 -22.20 5.73 21.30
CA THR A 242 -23.22 5.04 22.10
C THR A 242 -22.84 5.02 23.59
N PHE A 243 -21.59 4.67 23.92
CA PHE A 243 -21.11 4.69 25.30
C PHE A 243 -21.10 6.10 25.89
N THR A 244 -20.75 7.12 25.10
CA THR A 244 -20.82 8.52 25.53
C THR A 244 -22.25 8.94 25.88
N GLU A 245 -23.24 8.54 25.09
CA GLU A 245 -24.65 8.80 25.37
C GLU A 245 -25.12 8.09 26.64
N LEU A 246 -24.73 6.83 26.84
CA LEU A 246 -25.02 6.08 28.07
C LEU A 246 -24.40 6.74 29.32
N ILE A 247 -23.14 7.17 29.25
CA ILE A 247 -22.48 7.89 30.35
C ILE A 247 -23.25 9.17 30.70
N ARG A 248 -23.68 9.95 29.69
CA ARG A 248 -24.48 11.16 29.90
C ARG A 248 -25.81 10.87 30.58
N LEU A 249 -26.49 9.79 30.20
CA LEU A 249 -27.74 9.36 30.84
C LEU A 249 -27.50 8.97 32.30
N MET A 250 -26.45 8.21 32.60
CA MET A 250 -26.10 7.84 33.97
C MET A 250 -25.74 9.05 34.84
N GLN A 251 -24.97 10.00 34.31
CA GLN A 251 -24.63 11.25 35.00
C GLN A 251 -25.87 12.09 35.32
N ARG A 252 -26.82 12.17 34.40
CA ARG A 252 -28.11 12.85 34.63
C ARG A 252 -28.89 12.18 35.77
N ARG A 253 -29.06 10.86 35.72
CA ARG A 253 -29.75 10.11 36.78
C ARG A 253 -29.05 10.22 38.14
N SER A 254 -27.72 10.23 38.15
CA SER A 254 -26.93 10.48 39.37
C SER A 254 -27.25 11.86 39.97
N SER A 255 -27.35 12.88 39.12
CA SER A 255 -27.71 14.25 39.53
C SER A 255 -29.14 14.32 40.07
N ASP A 256 -30.10 13.66 39.41
CA ASP A 256 -31.50 13.59 39.85
C ASP A 256 -31.61 12.96 41.25
N VAL A 257 -30.95 11.81 41.45
CA VAL A 257 -30.93 11.09 42.74
C VAL A 257 -30.29 11.95 43.82
N LYS A 258 -29.17 12.62 43.53
CA LYS A 258 -28.52 13.56 44.46
C LYS A 258 -29.49 14.68 44.86
N GLN A 259 -30.21 15.26 43.90
CA GLN A 259 -31.18 16.31 44.17
C GLN A 259 -32.34 15.81 45.04
N GLN A 260 -32.86 14.61 44.77
CA GLN A 260 -33.92 13.97 45.56
C GLN A 260 -33.47 13.71 47.00
N VAL A 261 -32.24 13.22 47.21
CA VAL A 261 -31.69 13.04 48.57
C VAL A 261 -31.61 14.38 49.31
N ARG A 262 -31.12 15.43 48.64
CA ARG A 262 -30.97 16.76 49.25
C ARG A 262 -32.32 17.43 49.55
N SER A 263 -33.32 17.25 48.70
CA SER A 263 -34.67 17.78 48.95
C SER A 263 -35.32 17.08 50.14
N GLN A 264 -35.26 15.74 50.19
CA GLN A 264 -35.78 14.95 51.31
C GLN A 264 -35.05 15.30 52.62
N GLN A 265 -33.72 15.41 52.58
CA GLN A 265 -32.92 15.85 53.73
C GLN A 265 -33.38 17.22 54.23
N LYS A 266 -33.56 18.20 53.34
CA LYS A 266 -34.00 19.55 53.71
C LYS A 266 -35.40 19.53 54.35
N SER A 267 -36.32 18.75 53.80
CA SER A 267 -37.68 18.59 54.32
C SER A 267 -37.68 18.00 55.73
N GLU A 268 -37.03 16.85 55.92
CA GLU A 268 -36.98 16.17 57.23
C GLU A 268 -36.26 17.01 58.29
N VAL A 269 -35.14 17.67 57.93
CA VAL A 269 -34.45 18.60 58.85
C VAL A 269 -35.34 19.77 59.23
N SER A 270 -36.12 20.32 58.30
CA SER A 270 -37.05 21.43 58.61
C SER A 270 -38.14 20.97 59.58
N ARG A 271 -38.71 19.77 59.36
CA ARG A 271 -39.73 19.17 60.24
C ARG A 271 -39.19 18.94 61.65
N VAL A 272 -37.96 18.41 61.77
CA VAL A 272 -37.31 18.20 63.07
C VAL A 272 -37.03 19.52 63.77
N LYS A 273 -36.54 20.55 63.05
CA LYS A 273 -36.31 21.89 63.62
C LYS A 273 -37.58 22.56 64.11
N GLU A 274 -38.71 22.35 63.43
CA GLU A 274 -40.00 22.89 63.89
C GLU A 274 -40.45 22.24 65.20
N LEU A 275 -40.31 20.92 65.33
CA LEU A 275 -40.56 20.20 66.58
C LEU A 275 -39.62 20.67 67.69
N GLN A 276 -38.34 20.82 67.40
CA GLN A 276 -37.34 21.35 68.34
C GLN A 276 -37.76 22.73 68.86
N LYS A 277 -38.15 23.66 67.97
CA LYS A 277 -38.58 25.00 68.36
C LYS A 277 -39.81 24.98 69.27
N LYS A 278 -40.78 24.12 68.99
CA LYS A 278 -41.98 23.95 69.84
C LYS A 278 -41.61 23.48 71.24
N LEU A 279 -40.71 22.50 71.35
CA LEU A 279 -40.21 22.01 72.65
C LEU A 279 -39.40 23.06 73.41
N GLU A 280 -38.53 23.81 72.73
CA GLU A 280 -37.75 24.90 73.34
C GLU A 280 -38.66 26.00 73.90
N GLN A 281 -39.75 26.33 73.19
CA GLN A 281 -40.76 27.27 73.65
C GLN A 281 -41.50 26.73 74.89
N GLU A 282 -41.94 25.46 74.86
CA GLU A 282 -42.58 24.82 76.01
C GLU A 282 -41.68 24.77 77.25
N ILE A 283 -40.40 24.40 77.08
CA ILE A 283 -39.39 24.43 78.15
C ILE A 283 -39.23 25.83 78.71
N SER A 284 -39.20 26.86 77.85
CA SER A 284 -39.06 28.25 78.29
C SER A 284 -40.27 28.73 79.10
N GLU A 285 -41.48 28.35 78.69
CA GLU A 285 -42.71 28.62 79.45
C GLU A 285 -42.72 27.89 80.79
N LEU A 286 -42.33 26.61 80.83
CA LEU A 286 -42.24 25.83 82.05
C LEU A 286 -41.21 26.42 83.02
N LYS A 287 -40.04 26.86 82.53
CA LYS A 287 -39.03 27.56 83.34
C LYS A 287 -39.55 28.87 83.94
N ARG A 288 -40.31 29.66 83.16
CA ARG A 288 -40.95 30.89 83.67
C ARG A 288 -41.96 30.57 84.76
N ARG A 289 -42.83 29.57 84.55
CA ARG A 289 -43.82 29.12 85.55
C ARG A 289 -43.15 28.62 86.83
N ASP A 290 -42.09 27.83 86.71
CA ASP A 290 -41.29 27.36 87.86
C ASP A 290 -40.72 28.54 88.68
N ALA A 291 -40.21 29.57 88.01
CA ALA A 291 -39.70 30.77 88.69
C ALA A 291 -40.81 31.56 89.42
N GLU A 292 -42.01 31.69 88.82
CA GLU A 292 -43.17 32.33 89.46
C GLU A 292 -43.64 31.55 90.70
N LEU A 293 -43.71 30.22 90.59
CA LEU A 293 -44.04 29.34 91.71
C LEU A 293 -43.01 29.42 92.84
N LYS A 294 -41.71 29.45 92.50
CA LYS A 294 -40.65 29.69 93.48
C LYS A 294 -40.79 31.03 94.17
N LEU A 295 -41.07 32.12 93.44
CA LEU A 295 -41.22 33.43 94.07
C LEU A 295 -42.40 33.45 95.06
N LEU A 296 -43.54 32.88 94.66
CA LEU A 296 -44.72 32.79 95.51
C LEU A 296 -44.45 31.92 96.75
N SER A 297 -43.75 30.80 96.61
CA SER A 297 -43.42 29.91 97.74
C SER A 297 -42.52 30.56 98.80
N HIS A 298 -41.76 31.59 98.43
CA HIS A 298 -40.89 32.35 99.34
C HIS A 298 -41.58 33.61 99.91
N THR A 299 -42.87 33.82 99.66
CA THR A 299 -43.63 34.96 100.22
C THR A 299 -44.00 34.67 101.68
N GLU A 300 -43.44 35.43 102.63
CA GLU A 300 -43.67 35.26 104.07
C GLU A 300 -45.05 35.76 104.55
N ASP A 301 -45.64 36.72 103.83
CA ASP A 301 -46.98 37.24 104.13
C ASP A 301 -48.06 36.23 103.70
N HIS A 302 -48.73 35.66 104.70
CA HIS A 302 -49.72 34.60 104.52
C HIS A 302 -50.96 35.10 103.75
N ASN A 303 -51.36 36.37 103.91
CA ASN A 303 -52.49 36.93 103.19
C ASN A 303 -52.13 37.19 101.73
N GLN A 304 -50.93 37.74 101.46
CA GLN A 304 -50.45 38.00 100.11
C GLN A 304 -50.29 36.70 99.30
N PHE A 305 -49.81 35.63 99.94
CA PHE A 305 -49.74 34.30 99.35
C PHE A 305 -51.13 33.80 98.93
N LEU A 306 -52.10 33.83 99.86
CA LEU A 306 -53.47 33.35 99.62
C LEU A 306 -54.23 34.18 98.58
N LEU A 307 -53.95 35.48 98.48
CA LEU A 307 -54.54 36.34 97.44
C LEU A 307 -53.91 36.12 96.06
N SER A 308 -52.62 35.78 96.01
CA SER A 308 -51.89 35.59 94.74
C SER A 308 -52.02 34.17 94.18
N TYR A 309 -52.23 33.16 95.04
CA TYR A 309 -52.33 31.75 94.67
C TYR A 309 -53.46 31.43 93.64
N PRO A 310 -54.68 31.97 93.76
CA PRO A 310 -55.77 31.71 92.80
C PRO A 310 -55.51 32.29 91.40
N SER A 311 -54.58 33.25 91.29
CA SER A 311 -54.20 33.88 90.01
C SER A 311 -53.24 33.01 89.19
N LEU A 312 -52.74 31.90 89.77
CA LEU A 312 -51.90 30.95 89.06
C LEU A 312 -52.75 30.12 88.07
N PRO A 313 -52.39 30.11 86.78
CA PRO A 313 -53.02 29.20 85.83
C PRO A 313 -52.80 27.75 86.28
N ALA A 314 -53.83 26.90 86.18
CA ALA A 314 -53.70 25.47 86.43
C ALA A 314 -52.59 24.89 85.52
N LEU A 315 -51.72 24.04 86.07
CA LEU A 315 -50.79 23.24 85.28
C LEU A 315 -51.63 22.31 84.41
N SER A 316 -51.87 22.70 83.16
CA SER A 316 -52.43 21.79 82.16
C SER A 316 -51.50 20.58 82.06
N GLU A 317 -52.08 19.37 82.10
CA GLU A 317 -51.34 18.16 81.77
C GLU A 317 -50.66 18.35 80.42
N ALA A 318 -49.38 17.97 80.37
CA ALA A 318 -48.51 18.15 79.21
C ALA A 318 -49.19 17.60 77.95
N THR A 319 -49.62 18.48 77.05
CA THR A 319 -50.36 18.09 75.84
C THR A 319 -49.47 17.30 74.85
N HIS A 320 -48.15 17.26 75.09
CA HIS A 320 -47.15 16.68 74.19
C HIS A 320 -46.28 15.59 74.83
N SER A 321 -46.72 14.93 75.92
CA SER A 321 -46.00 13.79 76.51
C SER A 321 -45.94 12.52 75.62
N SER A 322 -46.39 12.61 74.37
CA SER A 322 -46.16 11.56 73.39
C SER A 322 -44.67 11.50 73.07
N SER A 323 -44.00 10.50 73.65
CA SER A 323 -42.65 10.05 73.33
C SER A 323 -42.34 10.33 71.86
N ILE A 324 -41.48 11.30 71.59
CA ILE A 324 -41.03 11.63 70.23
C ILE A 324 -40.38 10.36 69.70
N ASN A 325 -41.09 9.67 68.82
CA ASN A 325 -40.59 8.44 68.23
C ASN A 325 -39.57 8.84 67.17
N ILE A 326 -38.32 9.01 67.61
CA ILE A 326 -37.18 9.23 66.74
C ILE A 326 -36.95 7.90 66.03
N ARG A 327 -37.52 7.77 64.83
CA ARG A 327 -37.25 6.61 63.98
C ARG A 327 -35.76 6.63 63.59
N PRO A 328 -34.95 5.64 64.01
CA PRO A 328 -33.52 5.67 63.73
C PRO A 328 -33.25 5.35 62.25
N LEU A 329 -32.38 6.17 61.64
CA LEU A 329 -31.53 5.97 60.44
C LEU A 329 -32.11 5.46 59.10
N SER A 330 -33.32 4.92 58.99
CA SER A 330 -33.79 4.28 57.75
C SER A 330 -34.27 5.23 56.63
N TYR A 331 -33.96 6.53 56.69
CA TYR A 331 -34.50 7.53 55.75
C TYR A 331 -34.08 7.33 54.28
N PHE A 332 -32.96 6.64 54.05
CA PHE A 332 -32.36 6.48 52.72
C PHE A 332 -31.89 5.05 52.41
N GLU A 333 -32.17 4.08 53.29
CA GLU A 333 -31.77 2.67 53.10
C GLU A 333 -32.49 2.07 51.89
N ASP A 334 -33.79 2.32 51.74
CA ASP A 334 -34.59 1.89 50.59
C ASP A 334 -34.03 2.44 49.26
N LEU A 335 -33.56 3.69 49.26
CA LEU A 335 -32.95 4.31 48.08
C LEU A 335 -31.62 3.63 47.72
N THR A 336 -30.83 3.28 48.73
CA THR A 336 -29.53 2.62 48.53
C THR A 336 -29.71 1.19 48.02
N ALA A 337 -30.72 0.47 48.55
CA ALA A 337 -31.10 -0.85 48.06
C ALA A 337 -31.60 -0.79 46.61
N ALA A 338 -32.47 0.18 46.28
CA ALA A 338 -32.96 0.37 44.92
C ALA A 338 -31.82 0.70 43.93
N LEU A 339 -30.86 1.54 44.31
CA LEU A 339 -29.69 1.83 43.47
C LEU A 339 -28.80 0.60 43.24
N SER A 340 -28.63 -0.24 44.27
CA SER A 340 -27.90 -1.50 44.15
C SER A 340 -28.58 -2.45 43.17
N ALA A 341 -29.90 -2.59 43.24
CA ALA A 341 -30.67 -3.39 42.30
C ALA A 341 -30.59 -2.86 40.85
N VAL A 342 -30.55 -1.54 40.65
CA VAL A 342 -30.35 -0.94 39.31
C VAL A 342 -28.95 -1.26 38.78
N ARG A 343 -27.92 -1.16 39.62
CA ARG A 343 -26.54 -1.52 39.24
C ARG A 343 -26.47 -2.97 38.79
N ASP A 344 -27.03 -3.89 39.58
CA ASP A 344 -26.93 -5.33 39.32
C ASP A 344 -27.63 -5.69 37.99
N LYS A 345 -28.84 -5.16 37.76
CA LYS A 345 -29.52 -5.33 36.46
C LYS A 345 -28.73 -4.78 35.28
N LEU A 346 -28.05 -3.65 35.45
CA LEU A 346 -27.24 -3.06 34.39
C LEU A 346 -26.02 -3.93 34.08
N GLN A 347 -25.41 -4.53 35.10
CA GLN A 347 -24.32 -5.50 34.90
C GLN A 347 -24.78 -6.77 34.20
N ASP A 348 -25.97 -7.27 34.51
CA ASP A 348 -26.53 -8.46 33.86
C ASP A 348 -26.79 -8.21 32.37
N VAL A 349 -27.44 -7.10 32.03
CA VAL A 349 -27.69 -6.70 30.63
C VAL A 349 -26.40 -6.56 29.85
N LEU A 350 -25.38 -5.92 30.43
CA LEU A 350 -24.07 -5.76 29.79
C LEU A 350 -23.36 -7.10 29.57
N ARG A 351 -23.60 -8.09 30.43
CA ARG A 351 -22.99 -9.42 30.30
C ARG A 351 -23.66 -10.23 29.20
N GLU A 352 -24.99 -10.29 29.19
CA GLU A 352 -25.76 -11.11 28.24
C GLU A 352 -25.57 -10.63 26.80
N GLU A 353 -25.77 -9.33 26.56
CA GLU A 353 -25.74 -8.77 25.21
C GLU A 353 -24.34 -8.74 24.59
N TRP A 354 -23.28 -8.60 25.41
CA TRP A 354 -21.90 -8.56 24.91
C TRP A 354 -21.44 -9.90 24.33
N THR A 355 -21.91 -11.03 24.89
CA THR A 355 -21.62 -12.36 24.36
C THR A 355 -22.18 -12.58 22.94
N ASN A 356 -23.28 -11.92 22.61
CA ASN A 356 -23.95 -12.03 21.30
C ASN A 356 -23.34 -11.10 20.24
N ALA A 357 -22.58 -10.09 20.65
CA ALA A 357 -22.02 -9.05 19.77
C ALA A 357 -20.62 -9.38 19.22
N SER A 358 -20.05 -10.54 19.55
CA SER A 358 -18.73 -10.94 19.01
C SER A 358 -18.83 -11.12 17.50
N PRO A 359 -17.92 -10.51 16.70
CA PRO A 359 -17.95 -10.66 15.26
C PRO A 359 -17.87 -12.15 14.88
N THR A 360 -18.90 -12.66 14.20
CA THR A 360 -18.84 -13.95 13.51
C THR A 360 -17.73 -13.86 12.47
N GLU A 361 -16.89 -14.89 12.34
CA GLU A 361 -15.90 -14.97 11.27
C GLU A 361 -16.56 -14.60 9.93
N VAL A 362 -16.17 -13.46 9.39
CA VAL A 362 -16.63 -13.02 8.08
C VAL A 362 -15.88 -13.89 7.08
N ASP A 363 -16.64 -14.64 6.30
CA ASP A 363 -16.16 -15.49 5.20
C ASP A 363 -15.61 -14.57 4.09
N VAL A 364 -14.41 -14.05 4.31
CA VAL A 364 -13.70 -13.19 3.36
C VAL A 364 -13.07 -14.12 2.34
N LEU A 365 -13.55 -14.02 1.08
CA LEU A 365 -12.98 -14.24 -0.27
C LEU A 365 -11.61 -14.94 -0.46
N LEU A 366 -11.11 -15.69 0.51
CA LEU A 366 -10.03 -16.62 0.36
C LEU A 366 -10.63 -17.87 -0.28
N PRO A 367 -9.94 -18.53 -1.23
CA PRO A 367 -10.30 -19.90 -1.58
C PRO A 367 -10.43 -20.67 -0.27
N ALA A 368 -11.63 -21.19 0.01
CA ALA A 368 -11.90 -21.94 1.22
C ALA A 368 -10.76 -22.94 1.42
N ALA A 369 -10.14 -22.94 2.59
CA ALA A 369 -8.99 -23.80 2.87
C ALA A 369 -9.33 -25.22 2.43
N GLU A 370 -8.46 -25.84 1.62
CA GLU A 370 -8.69 -27.21 1.15
C GLU A 370 -9.05 -28.07 2.36
N PRO A 371 -10.17 -28.81 2.32
CA PRO A 371 -10.63 -29.55 3.48
C PRO A 371 -9.56 -30.56 3.90
N THR A 372 -8.99 -30.40 5.10
CA THR A 372 -7.96 -31.32 5.63
C THR A 372 -8.56 -32.45 6.46
N THR A 373 -9.87 -32.37 6.73
CA THR A 373 -10.59 -33.36 7.54
C THR A 373 -11.61 -34.10 6.69
N ARG A 374 -11.86 -35.37 7.03
CA ARG A 374 -12.89 -36.19 6.39
C ARG A 374 -14.27 -35.50 6.36
N ALA A 375 -14.62 -34.77 7.42
CA ALA A 375 -15.87 -34.01 7.48
C ALA A 375 -15.92 -32.89 6.44
N GLY A 376 -14.80 -32.18 6.23
CA GLY A 376 -14.69 -31.15 5.19
C GLY A 376 -14.70 -31.70 3.77
N PHE A 377 -14.25 -32.94 3.53
CA PHE A 377 -14.41 -33.56 2.19
C PHE A 377 -15.86 -33.98 1.93
N LEU A 378 -16.56 -34.45 2.97
CA LEU A 378 -17.95 -34.89 2.85
C LEU A 378 -18.93 -33.75 2.55
N THR A 379 -18.60 -32.49 2.83
CA THR A 379 -19.43 -31.34 2.41
C THR A 379 -19.45 -31.13 0.89
N TYR A 380 -18.50 -31.71 0.16
CA TYR A 380 -18.45 -31.67 -1.31
C TYR A 380 -18.92 -33.00 -1.95
N SER A 381 -19.46 -33.94 -1.15
CA SER A 381 -19.93 -35.21 -1.70
C SER A 381 -21.18 -34.98 -2.55
N GLN A 382 -21.13 -35.38 -3.81
CA GLN A 382 -22.30 -35.41 -4.69
C GLN A 382 -22.55 -36.84 -5.15
N GLU A 383 -23.82 -37.23 -5.21
CA GLU A 383 -24.22 -38.52 -5.73
C GLU A 383 -24.07 -38.50 -7.26
N VAL A 384 -23.04 -39.16 -7.77
CA VAL A 384 -22.78 -39.25 -9.20
C VAL A 384 -23.51 -40.48 -9.75
N THR A 385 -24.52 -40.25 -10.57
CA THR A 385 -25.17 -41.29 -11.38
C THR A 385 -24.48 -41.35 -12.76
N LEU A 386 -23.77 -42.43 -13.03
CA LEU A 386 -23.16 -42.69 -14.34
C LEU A 386 -24.16 -43.48 -15.20
N ASP A 387 -24.44 -42.97 -16.41
CA ASP A 387 -25.18 -43.72 -17.43
C ASP A 387 -24.27 -44.81 -18.03
N PRO A 388 -24.61 -46.10 -17.89
CA PRO A 388 -23.78 -47.20 -18.39
C PRO A 388 -23.55 -47.17 -19.90
N ASN A 389 -24.38 -46.45 -20.66
CA ASN A 389 -24.31 -46.43 -22.12
C ASN A 389 -23.39 -45.32 -22.67
N THR A 390 -22.96 -44.38 -21.84
CA THR A 390 -22.14 -43.22 -22.25
C THR A 390 -20.86 -43.03 -21.44
N ALA A 391 -20.67 -43.79 -20.36
CA ALA A 391 -19.45 -43.72 -19.55
C ALA A 391 -18.23 -44.37 -20.22
N ASN A 392 -17.04 -43.84 -19.93
CA ASN A 392 -15.75 -44.35 -20.42
C ASN A 392 -15.54 -45.82 -19.98
N THR A 393 -15.11 -46.69 -20.90
CA THR A 393 -14.93 -48.13 -20.69
C THR A 393 -13.94 -48.53 -19.59
N GLU A 394 -13.06 -47.60 -19.14
CA GLU A 394 -12.14 -47.84 -18.03
C GLU A 394 -12.76 -47.60 -16.63
N LEU A 395 -13.98 -47.05 -16.56
CA LEU A 395 -14.71 -46.86 -15.29
C LEU A 395 -15.58 -48.09 -14.99
N LEU A 396 -15.12 -48.94 -14.06
CA LEU A 396 -15.86 -50.11 -13.60
C LEU A 396 -16.65 -49.80 -12.31
N LEU A 397 -17.98 -49.87 -12.39
CA LEU A 397 -18.86 -49.82 -11.21
C LEU A 397 -18.90 -51.20 -10.54
N SER A 398 -18.31 -51.34 -9.36
CA SER A 398 -18.47 -52.54 -8.54
C SER A 398 -19.84 -52.51 -7.84
N LEU A 399 -20.77 -53.36 -8.27
CA LEU A 399 -22.04 -53.60 -7.58
C LEU A 399 -21.77 -54.41 -6.30
N GLY A 400 -21.53 -53.70 -5.18
CA GLY A 400 -21.39 -54.26 -3.84
C GLY A 400 -22.31 -53.57 -2.85
N PHE A 401 -23.13 -54.34 -2.15
CA PHE A 401 -24.22 -53.89 -1.28
C PHE A 401 -23.80 -53.06 -0.06
N SER A 402 -24.65 -52.07 0.24
CA SER A 402 -24.90 -51.37 1.52
C SER A 402 -23.72 -50.66 2.22
N HIS A 403 -23.76 -49.33 2.15
CA HIS A 403 -22.95 -48.35 2.88
C HIS A 403 -21.46 -48.31 2.54
N GLY A 404 -21.13 -47.88 1.32
CA GLY A 404 -19.77 -47.48 0.96
C GLY A 404 -19.81 -46.35 -0.07
N THR A 405 -19.44 -45.15 0.36
CA THR A 405 -19.25 -43.99 -0.51
C THR A 405 -18.13 -44.30 -1.51
N THR A 406 -18.44 -44.36 -2.80
CA THR A 406 -17.40 -44.48 -3.84
C THR A 406 -16.73 -43.12 -4.01
N THR A 407 -15.52 -42.98 -3.49
CA THR A 407 -14.68 -41.79 -3.76
C THR A 407 -13.92 -42.03 -5.05
N VAL A 408 -14.28 -41.32 -6.12
CA VAL A 408 -13.47 -41.22 -7.33
C VAL A 408 -12.62 -39.95 -7.18
N LEU A 409 -11.31 -40.11 -6.98
CA LEU A 409 -10.35 -39.01 -7.04
C LEU A 409 -9.85 -38.90 -8.49
N PHE A 410 -10.01 -37.71 -9.09
CA PHE A 410 -9.44 -37.36 -10.39
C PHE A 410 -7.96 -36.99 -10.28
#